data_AF-A0A410RUQ1-F1
#
_entry.id   AF-A0A410RUQ1-F1
#
_cell.length_a   1.000
_cell.length_b   1.000
_cell.length_c   1.000
_cell.angle_alpha   90.00
_cell.angle_beta   90.00
_cell.angle_gamma   90.00
#
_symmetry.space_group_name_H-M   'P 1'
#
loop_
_entity.id
_entity.type
_entity.pdbx_description
1 polymer ?
#
loop_
_entity_poly.entity_id
_entity_poly.type
_entity_poly.pdbx_seq_one_letter_code
_entity_poly.pdbx_strand_id
1 'polypeptide(L)'
;MGLGLAAFLFVAGCSRSPAPPSPEFEQASRRWSALYAQKLDDAYLDPSTGEIEAQLQRVPADSVDSVASQDLLQRIQAGRTRMQAAQEDQRRAVANAGKLPTLDPSSTNFPSPAEPVAAEPADAGPEDAGVIAGPQMGTPASQLVAGFEGCFTRGTPVTVEERGMRDTWQLSDRASCQLGYPTHRDSVLVIEDGRVLALLPKSAMRTVRRYEDGGTVPADSGGR
;
A
#
# COMPACT_ATOMS: atom_id res chain seq x y z
N MET A 1 -30.74 78.54 4.81
CA MET A 1 -30.42 78.01 3.47
C MET A 1 -28.94 77.69 3.43
N GLY A 2 -28.57 76.46 3.09
CA GLY A 2 -27.17 76.01 3.04
C GLY A 2 -27.04 74.52 3.29
N LEU A 3 -27.67 73.71 2.44
CA LEU A 3 -27.45 72.26 2.35
C LEU A 3 -26.00 72.00 1.91
N GLY A 4 -25.39 70.97 2.51
CA GLY A 4 -23.98 70.64 2.39
C GLY A 4 -23.55 70.00 1.08
N LEU A 5 -22.27 69.66 1.01
CA LEU A 5 -21.73 68.72 0.03
C LEU A 5 -20.54 67.98 0.65
N ALA A 6 -20.84 66.81 1.20
CA ALA A 6 -19.84 65.80 1.51
C ALA A 6 -19.32 65.23 0.18
N ALA A 7 -18.03 65.39 -0.07
CA ALA A 7 -17.35 64.80 -1.22
C ALA A 7 -17.25 63.28 -0.99
N PHE A 8 -18.12 62.52 -1.66
CA PHE A 8 -17.99 61.07 -1.76
C PHE A 8 -16.80 60.73 -2.66
N LEU A 9 -15.81 60.05 -2.07
CA LEU A 9 -14.75 59.34 -2.74
C LEU A 9 -15.35 58.22 -3.60
N PHE A 10 -15.43 58.44 -4.92
CA PHE A 10 -15.65 57.36 -5.88
C PHE A 10 -14.37 56.55 -6.00
N VAL A 11 -14.26 55.48 -5.21
CA VAL A 11 -13.35 54.37 -5.52
C VAL A 11 -13.89 53.74 -6.81
N ALA A 12 -13.26 54.07 -7.93
CA ALA A 12 -13.46 53.38 -9.20
C ALA A 12 -12.94 51.94 -9.05
N GLY A 13 -13.76 51.07 -8.47
CA GLY A 13 -13.56 49.64 -8.54
C GLY A 13 -13.69 49.22 -10.00
N CYS A 14 -12.59 48.80 -10.62
CA CYS A 14 -12.60 48.10 -11.89
C CYS A 14 -13.47 46.85 -11.73
N SER A 15 -14.74 46.94 -12.11
CA SER A 15 -15.63 45.80 -12.32
C SER A 15 -15.11 45.03 -13.53
N ARG A 16 -14.06 44.23 -13.32
CA ARG A 16 -13.62 43.25 -14.32
C ARG A 16 -14.69 42.18 -14.32
N SER A 17 -15.50 42.15 -15.39
CA SER A 17 -16.43 41.04 -15.62
C SER A 17 -15.69 39.73 -15.38
N PRO A 18 -16.29 38.76 -14.66
CA PRO A 18 -15.64 37.48 -14.41
C PRO A 18 -15.19 36.91 -15.75
N ALA A 19 -13.91 36.60 -15.85
CA ALA A 19 -13.33 36.06 -17.06
C ALA A 19 -14.04 34.76 -17.44
N PRO A 20 -14.14 34.43 -18.73
CA PRO A 20 -14.78 33.20 -19.15
C PRO A 20 -14.05 31.97 -18.57
N PRO A 21 -14.79 30.89 -18.26
CA PRO A 21 -14.18 29.61 -17.90
C PRO A 21 -13.32 29.09 -19.06
N SER A 22 -12.28 28.33 -18.73
CA SER A 22 -11.34 27.81 -19.72
C SER A 22 -11.76 26.42 -20.22
N PRO A 23 -11.95 26.23 -21.53
CA PRO A 23 -12.27 24.91 -22.08
C PRO A 23 -11.12 23.91 -21.89
N GLU A 24 -9.88 24.39 -21.75
CA GLU A 24 -8.70 23.58 -21.47
C GLU A 24 -8.79 22.95 -20.08
N PHE A 25 -9.16 23.71 -19.05
CA PHE A 25 -9.32 23.19 -17.69
C PHE A 25 -10.44 22.15 -17.60
N GLU A 26 -11.59 22.42 -18.22
CA GLU A 26 -12.73 21.49 -18.20
C GLU A 26 -12.39 20.16 -18.90
N GLN A 27 -11.63 20.21 -20.00
CA GLN A 27 -11.15 19.01 -20.68
C GLN A 27 -10.11 18.26 -19.86
N ALA A 28 -9.11 18.97 -19.32
CA ALA A 28 -8.04 18.37 -18.54
C ALA A 28 -8.56 17.73 -17.24
N SER A 29 -9.44 18.42 -16.50
CA SER A 29 -10.05 17.92 -15.27
C SER A 29 -10.89 16.67 -15.51
N ARG A 30 -11.69 16.62 -16.59
CA ARG A 30 -12.45 15.43 -16.99
C ARG A 30 -11.54 14.25 -17.34
N ARG A 31 -10.51 14.50 -18.15
CA ARG A 31 -9.53 13.47 -18.53
C ARG A 31 -8.79 12.93 -17.31
N TRP A 32 -8.35 13.81 -16.43
CA TRP A 32 -7.71 13.43 -15.17
C TRP A 32 -8.63 12.57 -14.31
N SER A 33 -9.87 13.02 -14.10
CA SER A 33 -10.85 12.30 -13.28
C SER A 33 -11.14 10.91 -13.84
N ALA A 34 -11.29 10.79 -15.16
CA ALA A 34 -11.53 9.51 -15.83
C ALA A 34 -10.31 8.58 -15.76
N LEU A 35 -9.11 9.11 -15.96
CA LEU A 35 -7.86 8.36 -15.87
C LEU A 35 -7.64 7.84 -14.43
N TYR A 36 -7.81 8.72 -13.45
CA TYR A 36 -7.64 8.40 -12.04
C TYR A 36 -8.69 7.40 -11.55
N ALA A 37 -9.93 7.50 -11.99
CA ALA A 37 -10.97 6.53 -11.63
C ALA A 37 -10.66 5.12 -12.14
N GLN A 38 -9.96 4.99 -13.27
CA GLN A 38 -9.61 3.69 -13.86
C GLN A 38 -8.32 3.10 -13.30
N LYS A 39 -7.31 3.93 -13.03
CA LYS A 39 -5.95 3.48 -12.71
C LYS A 39 -5.48 3.84 -11.30
N LEU A 40 -6.27 4.62 -10.55
CA LEU A 40 -5.91 5.10 -9.21
C LEU A 40 -4.50 5.69 -9.21
N ASP A 41 -3.61 5.23 -8.32
CA ASP A 41 -2.25 5.75 -8.19
C ASP A 41 -1.36 5.45 -9.41
N ASP A 42 -1.65 4.41 -10.19
CA ASP A 42 -0.91 4.12 -11.42
C ASP A 42 -1.13 5.22 -12.47
N ALA A 43 -2.23 5.99 -12.35
CA ALA A 43 -2.49 7.14 -13.21
C ALA A 43 -1.35 8.16 -13.17
N TYR A 44 -0.66 8.37 -12.05
CA TYR A 44 0.39 9.39 -11.95
C TYR A 44 1.61 9.11 -12.84
N LEU A 45 1.86 7.84 -13.15
CA LEU A 45 2.97 7.39 -14.00
C LEU A 45 2.52 7.14 -15.45
N ASP A 46 1.23 7.34 -15.76
CA ASP A 46 0.70 7.13 -17.09
C ASP A 46 1.19 8.20 -18.07
N PRO A 47 1.55 7.83 -19.32
CA PRO A 47 1.99 8.81 -20.31
C PRO A 47 0.93 9.88 -20.64
N SER A 48 -0.36 9.55 -20.57
CA SER A 48 -1.45 10.50 -20.81
C SER A 48 -1.51 11.62 -19.78
N THR A 49 -0.93 11.44 -18.60
CA THR A 49 -0.84 12.49 -17.59
C THR A 49 0.02 13.66 -18.04
N GLY A 50 1.07 13.42 -18.82
CA GLY A 50 1.89 14.51 -19.38
C GLY A 50 1.09 15.42 -20.32
N GLU A 51 0.16 14.85 -21.09
CA GLU A 51 -0.74 15.63 -21.95
C GLU A 51 -1.73 16.46 -21.13
N ILE A 52 -2.26 15.90 -20.04
CA ILE A 52 -3.16 16.59 -19.11
C ILE A 52 -2.46 17.78 -18.46
N GLU A 53 -1.22 17.60 -18.00
CA GLU A 53 -0.44 18.70 -17.43
C GLU A 53 -0.15 19.81 -18.44
N ALA A 54 0.21 19.44 -19.67
CA ALA A 54 0.40 20.41 -20.74
C ALA A 54 -0.89 21.19 -21.06
N GLN A 55 -2.06 20.56 -20.91
CA GLN A 55 -3.35 21.25 -21.04
C GLN A 55 -3.62 22.21 -19.86
N LEU A 56 -3.34 21.78 -18.62
CA LEU A 56 -3.49 22.61 -17.42
C LEU A 56 -2.58 23.85 -17.46
N GLN A 57 -1.37 23.70 -18.00
CA GLN A 57 -0.42 24.82 -18.18
C GLN A 57 -0.86 25.86 -19.22
N ARG A 58 -1.76 25.50 -20.15
CA ARG A 58 -2.30 26.42 -21.17
C ARG A 58 -3.48 27.25 -20.67
N VAL A 59 -4.00 26.97 -19.48
CA VAL A 59 -5.10 27.72 -18.89
C VAL A 59 -4.65 29.18 -18.70
N PRO A 60 -5.38 30.16 -19.27
CA PRO A 60 -5.02 31.57 -19.14
C PRO A 60 -5.00 32.02 -17.68
N ALA A 61 -3.99 32.81 -17.30
CA ALA A 61 -3.84 33.30 -15.93
C ALA A 61 -4.97 34.25 -15.49
N ASP A 62 -5.67 34.86 -16.45
CA ASP A 62 -6.83 35.71 -16.22
C ASP A 62 -8.15 34.94 -16.16
N SER A 63 -8.16 33.63 -16.45
CA SER A 63 -9.35 32.78 -16.31
C SER A 63 -9.75 32.57 -14.86
N VAL A 64 -11.06 32.40 -14.63
CA VAL A 64 -11.62 32.01 -13.32
C VAL A 64 -11.13 30.65 -12.85
N ASP A 65 -10.70 29.78 -13.77
CA ASP A 65 -10.20 28.43 -13.46
C ASP A 65 -8.69 28.39 -13.22
N SER A 66 -7.98 29.52 -13.33
CA SER A 66 -6.52 29.57 -13.22
C SER A 66 -6.00 28.96 -11.91
N VAL A 67 -6.62 29.31 -10.78
CA VAL A 67 -6.25 28.77 -9.46
C VAL A 67 -6.52 27.27 -9.37
N ALA A 68 -7.68 26.82 -9.85
CA ALA A 68 -8.04 25.41 -9.83
C ALA A 68 -7.14 24.57 -10.74
N SER A 69 -6.74 25.13 -11.88
CA SER A 69 -5.78 24.51 -12.80
C SER A 69 -4.40 24.34 -12.15
N GLN A 70 -3.91 25.38 -11.48
CA GLN A 70 -2.63 25.34 -10.78
C GLN A 70 -2.63 24.34 -9.62
N ASP A 71 -3.70 24.28 -8.82
CA ASP A 71 -3.85 23.29 -7.75
C ASP A 71 -3.81 21.86 -8.32
N LEU A 72 -4.59 21.60 -9.37
CA LEU A 72 -4.62 20.29 -10.00
C LEU A 72 -3.26 19.91 -10.58
N LEU A 73 -2.60 20.84 -11.26
CA LEU A 73 -1.25 20.65 -11.81
C LEU A 73 -0.25 20.30 -10.70
N GLN A 74 -0.24 21.05 -9.60
CA GLN A 74 0.66 20.82 -8.47
C GLN A 74 0.41 19.45 -7.84
N ARG A 75 -0.86 19.04 -7.68
CA ARG A 75 -1.22 17.73 -7.13
C ARG A 75 -0.76 16.59 -8.01
N ILE A 76 -0.93 16.71 -9.33
CA ILE A 76 -0.48 15.71 -10.31
C ILE A 76 1.05 15.59 -10.29
N GLN A 77 1.77 16.71 -10.30
CA GLN A 77 3.24 16.73 -10.24
C GLN A 77 3.76 16.11 -8.96
N ALA A 78 3.22 16.52 -7.80
CA ALA A 78 3.59 15.95 -6.51
C ALA A 78 3.30 14.45 -6.44
N GLY A 79 2.15 14.01 -6.96
CA GLY A 79 1.80 12.59 -7.08
C GLY A 79 2.83 11.83 -7.91
N ARG A 80 3.18 12.34 -9.09
CA ARG A 80 4.19 11.71 -9.95
C ARG A 80 5.55 11.60 -9.28
N THR A 81 6.04 12.67 -8.66
CA THR A 81 7.34 12.64 -7.97
C THR A 81 7.36 11.57 -6.88
N ARG A 82 6.28 11.45 -6.09
CA ARG A 82 6.17 10.38 -5.08
C ARG A 82 6.18 8.99 -5.70
N MET A 83 5.42 8.78 -6.78
CA MET A 83 5.35 7.46 -7.44
C MET A 83 6.65 7.07 -8.14
N GLN A 84 7.37 8.04 -8.72
CA GLN A 84 8.69 7.82 -9.29
C GLN A 84 9.71 7.45 -8.21
N ALA A 85 9.73 8.17 -7.09
CA ALA A 85 10.59 7.84 -5.95
C ALA A 85 10.30 6.41 -5.43
N ALA A 86 9.03 6.04 -5.28
CA ALA A 86 8.64 4.69 -4.88
C ALA A 86 9.12 3.61 -5.85
N GLN A 87 9.03 3.85 -7.17
CA GLN A 87 9.58 2.94 -8.18
C GLN A 87 11.11 2.84 -8.12
N GLU A 88 11.80 3.95 -7.92
CA GLU A 88 13.26 3.94 -7.78
C GLU A 88 13.70 3.20 -6.51
N ASP A 89 13.03 3.41 -5.40
CA ASP A 89 13.30 2.73 -4.14
C ASP A 89 13.05 1.23 -4.27
N GLN A 90 11.96 0.83 -4.94
CA GLN A 90 11.71 -0.58 -5.26
C GLN A 90 12.82 -1.17 -6.14
N ARG A 91 13.25 -0.46 -7.20
CA ARG A 91 14.35 -0.91 -8.07
C ARG A 91 15.66 -1.04 -7.29
N ARG A 92 15.97 -0.10 -6.39
CA ARG A 92 17.14 -0.14 -5.52
C ARG A 92 17.07 -1.32 -4.55
N ALA A 93 15.92 -1.57 -3.94
CA ALA A 93 15.71 -2.71 -3.05
C ALA A 93 15.96 -4.05 -3.78
N VAL A 94 15.43 -4.20 -5.00
CA VAL A 94 15.66 -5.41 -5.84
C VAL A 94 17.13 -5.52 -6.27
N ALA A 95 17.76 -4.42 -6.69
CA ALA A 95 19.17 -4.42 -7.10
C ALA A 95 20.13 -4.74 -5.94
N ASN A 96 19.82 -4.26 -4.73
CA ASN A 96 20.59 -4.58 -3.53
C ASN A 96 20.38 -6.03 -3.06
N ALA A 97 19.18 -6.59 -3.22
CA ALA A 97 18.93 -8.02 -2.98
C ALA A 97 19.75 -8.92 -3.94
N GLY A 98 19.96 -8.49 -5.18
CA GLY A 98 20.84 -9.17 -6.14
C GLY A 98 22.35 -9.00 -5.90
N LYS A 99 22.74 -8.09 -4.99
CA LYS A 99 24.14 -7.82 -4.58
C LYS A 99 24.48 -8.39 -3.20
N LEU A 100 23.57 -9.15 -2.58
CA LEU A 100 24.00 -10.06 -1.52
C LEU A 100 25.11 -10.93 -2.12
N PRO A 101 26.25 -11.11 -1.42
CA PRO A 101 27.25 -12.05 -1.88
C PRO A 101 26.53 -13.36 -2.13
N THR A 102 26.63 -13.88 -3.35
CA THR A 102 26.51 -15.32 -3.55
C THR A 102 27.59 -15.89 -2.64
N LEU A 103 27.21 -16.21 -1.40
CA LEU A 103 28.01 -17.02 -0.52
C LEU A 103 28.23 -18.28 -1.33
N ASP A 104 29.44 -18.40 -1.87
CA ASP A 104 29.92 -19.64 -2.43
C ASP A 104 29.66 -20.70 -1.36
N PRO A 105 28.78 -21.70 -1.61
CA PRO A 105 28.47 -22.72 -0.61
C PRO A 105 29.72 -23.54 -0.22
N SER A 106 30.87 -23.29 -0.86
CA SER A 106 32.11 -24.04 -0.70
C SER A 106 33.17 -23.37 0.19
N SER A 107 32.98 -22.16 0.74
CA SER A 107 34.06 -21.45 1.47
C SER A 107 33.87 -21.24 2.97
N THR A 108 32.82 -21.80 3.57
CA THR A 108 32.69 -21.79 5.03
C THR A 108 33.05 -23.13 5.63
N ASN A 109 34.27 -23.18 6.16
CA ASN A 109 34.72 -24.12 7.18
C ASN A 109 33.91 -23.85 8.48
N PHE A 110 32.61 -24.14 8.44
CA PHE A 110 31.81 -24.40 9.62
C PHE A 110 31.92 -25.90 9.90
N PRO A 111 31.92 -26.34 11.18
CA PRO A 111 31.78 -27.76 11.48
C PRO A 111 30.50 -28.25 10.78
N SER A 112 30.63 -29.20 9.86
CA SER A 112 29.49 -29.89 9.30
C SER A 112 28.66 -30.41 10.46
N PRO A 113 27.35 -30.10 10.56
CA PRO A 113 26.46 -31.02 11.25
C PRO A 113 26.72 -32.39 10.63
N ALA A 114 27.03 -33.36 11.47
CA ALA A 114 27.35 -34.71 11.05
C ALA A 114 26.34 -35.16 9.99
N GLU A 115 26.83 -35.77 8.91
CA GLU A 115 26.00 -36.59 8.03
C GLU A 115 25.07 -37.42 8.91
N PRO A 116 23.76 -37.41 8.67
CA PRO A 116 22.88 -38.32 9.39
C PRO A 116 23.35 -39.71 9.03
N VAL A 117 24.00 -40.36 10.00
CA VAL A 117 24.29 -41.78 10.01
C VAL A 117 23.01 -42.44 9.54
N ALA A 118 23.12 -43.21 8.46
CA ALA A 118 22.06 -44.08 8.01
C ALA A 118 21.71 -45.00 9.20
N ALA A 119 20.67 -44.62 9.93
CA ALA A 119 20.05 -45.47 10.92
C ALA A 119 19.31 -46.54 10.13
N GLU A 120 19.72 -47.78 10.36
CA GLU A 120 19.01 -48.99 9.96
C GLU A 120 17.51 -48.88 10.30
N PRO A 121 16.63 -49.50 9.49
CA PRO A 121 15.20 -49.30 9.60
C PRO A 121 14.68 -49.88 10.91
N ALA A 122 14.36 -49.00 11.86
CA ALA A 122 13.50 -49.34 12.98
C ALA A 122 12.06 -49.43 12.45
N ASP A 123 11.61 -50.65 12.19
CA ASP A 123 10.21 -50.99 12.00
C ASP A 123 9.45 -50.77 13.32
N ALA A 124 8.68 -49.68 13.39
CA ALA A 124 7.64 -49.46 14.39
C ALA A 124 6.58 -48.45 13.87
N GLY A 125 5.69 -48.91 12.99
CA GLY A 125 4.32 -48.41 12.87
C GLY A 125 4.06 -47.22 11.93
N PRO A 126 2.87 -47.14 11.29
CA PRO A 126 2.52 -46.03 10.40
C PRO A 126 2.06 -44.83 11.23
N GLU A 127 2.97 -43.89 11.49
CA GLU A 127 2.58 -42.60 12.06
C GLU A 127 2.32 -41.58 10.95
N ASP A 128 1.04 -41.54 10.60
CA ASP A 128 0.35 -40.52 9.83
C ASP A 128 0.48 -39.16 10.56
N ALA A 129 1.53 -38.40 10.26
CA ALA A 129 1.69 -37.01 10.69
C ALA A 129 1.94 -36.13 9.45
N GLY A 130 0.84 -35.75 8.81
CA GLY A 130 0.80 -35.02 7.56
C GLY A 130 1.74 -33.81 7.52
N VAL A 131 2.48 -33.70 6.41
CA VAL A 131 3.16 -32.49 5.98
C VAL A 131 2.17 -31.33 6.12
N ILE A 132 2.42 -30.39 7.04
CA ILE A 132 1.57 -29.21 7.19
C ILE A 132 1.76 -28.38 5.91
N ALA A 133 0.84 -28.55 4.96
CA ALA A 133 0.85 -27.81 3.72
C ALA A 133 0.76 -26.31 4.03
N GLY A 134 1.73 -25.53 3.54
CA GLY A 134 1.72 -24.08 3.64
C GLY A 134 2.82 -23.46 4.51
N PRO A 135 2.82 -22.12 4.59
CA PRO A 135 3.85 -21.35 5.28
C PRO A 135 3.88 -21.63 6.78
N GLN A 136 5.10 -21.72 7.32
CA GLN A 136 5.39 -21.97 8.73
C GLN A 136 6.20 -20.81 9.30
N MET A 137 6.48 -20.84 10.61
CA MET A 137 7.42 -19.90 11.22
C MET A 137 8.78 -19.94 10.49
N GLY A 138 9.36 -18.77 10.28
CA GLY A 138 10.62 -18.60 9.53
C GLY A 138 10.46 -18.58 8.01
N THR A 139 9.29 -18.95 7.46
CA THR A 139 9.01 -18.85 6.02
C THR A 139 9.26 -17.42 5.54
N PRO A 140 10.08 -17.20 4.50
CA PRO A 140 10.29 -15.88 3.93
C PRO A 140 8.97 -15.28 3.42
N ALA A 141 8.74 -13.99 3.68
CA ALA A 141 7.59 -13.28 3.15
C ALA A 141 7.59 -13.28 1.61
N SER A 142 8.76 -13.33 0.96
CA SER A 142 8.87 -13.50 -0.49
C SER A 142 8.29 -14.83 -0.99
N GLN A 143 8.36 -15.89 -0.17
CA GLN A 143 7.78 -17.18 -0.49
C GLN A 143 6.25 -17.15 -0.35
N LEU A 144 5.68 -16.28 0.50
CA LEU A 144 4.23 -16.04 0.55
C LEU A 144 3.69 -15.46 -0.77
N VAL A 145 4.49 -14.61 -1.42
CA VAL A 145 4.14 -14.00 -2.71
C VAL A 145 4.22 -15.00 -3.86
N ALA A 146 5.31 -15.77 -3.93
CA ALA A 146 5.65 -16.55 -5.13
C ALA A 146 5.53 -18.09 -4.96
N GLY A 147 5.64 -18.60 -3.73
CA GLY A 147 5.82 -20.02 -3.46
C GLY A 147 4.54 -20.81 -3.20
N PHE A 148 3.42 -20.14 -2.90
CA PHE A 148 2.15 -20.79 -2.53
C PHE A 148 1.02 -20.45 -3.50
N GLU A 149 1.31 -20.39 -4.81
CA GLU A 149 0.33 -20.16 -5.88
C GLU A 149 -0.49 -18.85 -5.70
N GLY A 150 0.09 -17.87 -5.02
CA GLY A 150 -0.57 -16.61 -4.66
C GLY A 150 -1.76 -16.78 -3.70
N CYS A 151 -1.87 -17.91 -3.00
CA CYS A 151 -2.97 -18.17 -2.07
C CYS A 151 -2.90 -17.34 -0.79
N PHE A 152 -1.76 -16.74 -0.49
CA PHE A 152 -1.61 -15.83 0.63
C PHE A 152 -1.63 -14.39 0.13
N THR A 153 -2.39 -13.55 0.80
CA THR A 153 -2.54 -12.13 0.49
C THR A 153 -2.22 -11.29 1.72
N ARG A 154 -1.68 -10.09 1.50
CA ARG A 154 -1.40 -9.14 2.58
C ARG A 154 -2.71 -8.73 3.27
N GLY A 155 -2.73 -8.81 4.60
CA GLY A 155 -3.85 -8.41 5.44
C GLY A 155 -3.66 -7.02 6.05
N THR A 156 -4.56 -6.65 6.96
CA THR A 156 -4.44 -5.41 7.73
C THR A 156 -3.31 -5.52 8.75
N PRO A 157 -2.40 -4.52 8.85
CA PRO A 157 -1.39 -4.51 9.89
C PRO A 157 -2.01 -4.59 11.28
N VAL A 158 -1.40 -5.39 12.15
CA VAL A 158 -1.87 -5.57 13.54
C VAL A 158 -0.83 -5.03 14.51
N THR A 159 -1.29 -4.46 15.62
CA THR A 159 -0.40 -4.14 16.73
C THR A 159 -0.22 -5.39 17.58
N VAL A 160 1.01 -5.89 17.65
CA VAL A 160 1.40 -7.00 18.51
C VAL A 160 1.92 -6.42 19.82
N GLU A 161 1.45 -6.95 20.95
CA GLU A 161 1.90 -6.53 22.28
C GLU A 161 3.44 -6.58 22.35
N GLU A 162 4.05 -5.54 22.92
CA GLU A 162 5.51 -5.36 23.07
C GLU A 162 6.33 -5.25 21.76
N ARG A 163 5.75 -5.56 20.60
CA ARG A 163 6.45 -5.52 19.29
C ARG A 163 5.98 -4.37 18.40
N GLY A 164 4.80 -3.81 18.65
CA GLY A 164 4.24 -2.69 17.89
C GLY A 164 3.54 -3.16 16.60
N MET A 165 3.42 -2.26 15.62
CA MET A 165 2.74 -2.56 14.36
C MET A 165 3.52 -3.59 13.55
N ARG A 166 2.83 -4.60 13.01
CA ARG A 166 3.42 -5.64 12.16
C ARG A 166 2.56 -5.90 10.94
N ASP A 167 3.23 -6.19 9.83
CA ASP A 167 2.57 -6.64 8.62
C ASP A 167 1.98 -8.03 8.82
N THR A 168 0.84 -8.27 8.18
CA THR A 168 0.17 -9.55 8.23
C THR A 168 -0.11 -10.10 6.85
N TRP A 169 -0.21 -11.43 6.78
CA TRP A 169 -0.68 -12.17 5.62
C TRP A 169 -1.77 -13.14 6.05
N GLN A 170 -2.71 -13.40 5.17
CA GLN A 170 -3.80 -14.33 5.41
C GLN A 170 -4.04 -15.17 4.18
N LEU A 171 -4.66 -16.33 4.39
CA LEU A 171 -5.15 -17.14 3.29
C LEU A 171 -6.26 -16.39 2.54
N SER A 172 -6.21 -16.45 1.21
CA SER A 172 -7.23 -15.92 0.31
C SER A 172 -8.52 -16.73 0.42
N ASP A 173 -9.67 -16.08 0.32
CA ASP A 173 -10.99 -16.72 0.40
C ASP A 173 -11.35 -17.56 -0.85
N ARG A 174 -10.42 -17.72 -1.79
CA ARG A 174 -10.60 -18.58 -2.96
C ARG A 174 -10.71 -20.05 -2.53
N ALA A 175 -11.71 -20.76 -3.05
CA ALA A 175 -11.98 -22.16 -2.70
C ALA A 175 -10.76 -23.07 -2.91
N SER A 176 -9.99 -22.88 -3.99
CA SER A 176 -8.77 -23.64 -4.25
C SER A 176 -7.71 -23.44 -3.15
N CYS A 177 -7.54 -22.21 -2.68
CA CYS A 177 -6.59 -21.87 -1.62
C CYS A 177 -7.04 -22.41 -0.26
N GLN A 178 -8.34 -22.31 0.04
CA GLN A 178 -8.89 -22.87 1.27
C GLN A 178 -8.78 -24.40 1.31
N LEU A 179 -8.93 -25.09 0.17
CA LEU A 179 -8.76 -26.53 0.07
C LEU A 179 -7.29 -26.95 0.15
N GLY A 180 -6.36 -26.19 -0.45
CA GLY A 180 -4.93 -26.48 -0.42
C GLY A 180 -4.24 -26.21 0.92
N TYR A 181 -4.76 -25.24 1.69
CA TYR A 181 -4.16 -24.81 2.96
C TYR A 181 -5.19 -24.73 4.09
N PRO A 182 -5.83 -25.87 4.47
CA PRO A 182 -6.93 -25.86 5.42
C PRO A 182 -6.53 -25.41 6.83
N THR A 183 -5.28 -25.64 7.23
CA THR A 183 -4.72 -25.22 8.53
C THR A 183 -4.52 -23.71 8.65
N HIS A 184 -4.63 -22.95 7.55
CA HIS A 184 -4.42 -21.50 7.51
C HIS A 184 -5.71 -20.68 7.35
N ARG A 185 -6.88 -21.31 7.30
CA ARG A 185 -8.17 -20.62 7.09
C ARG A 185 -8.49 -19.60 8.19
N ASP A 186 -8.21 -20.00 9.43
CA ASP A 186 -8.53 -19.22 10.63
C ASP A 186 -7.29 -18.61 11.28
N SER A 187 -6.19 -18.53 10.54
CA SER A 187 -4.95 -17.92 11.03
C SER A 187 -4.52 -16.73 10.18
N VAL A 188 -3.71 -15.90 10.80
CA VAL A 188 -3.03 -14.76 10.20
C VAL A 188 -1.56 -14.94 10.49
N LEU A 189 -0.74 -14.83 9.46
CA LEU A 189 0.70 -14.87 9.55
C LEU A 189 1.22 -13.48 9.85
N VAL A 190 1.91 -13.31 10.97
CA VAL A 190 2.57 -12.07 11.34
C VAL A 190 3.98 -12.08 10.77
N ILE A 191 4.40 -10.98 10.15
CA ILE A 191 5.73 -10.85 9.54
C ILE A 191 6.63 -9.99 10.41
N GLU A 192 7.84 -10.48 10.67
CA GLU A 192 8.94 -9.75 11.29
C GLU A 192 10.22 -10.02 10.49
N ASP A 193 11.00 -8.98 10.22
CA ASP A 193 12.26 -9.06 9.45
C ASP A 193 12.12 -9.81 8.11
N GLY A 194 10.98 -9.63 7.44
CA GLY A 194 10.68 -10.25 6.16
C GLY A 194 10.41 -11.76 6.22
N ARG A 195 10.10 -12.31 7.40
CA ARG A 195 9.76 -13.72 7.61
C ARG A 195 8.52 -13.87 8.47
N VAL A 196 7.86 -15.02 8.39
CA VAL A 196 6.76 -15.37 9.29
C VAL A 196 7.30 -15.50 10.71
N LEU A 197 6.90 -14.59 11.59
CA LEU A 197 7.19 -14.65 13.02
C LEU A 197 6.31 -15.69 13.71
N ALA A 198 5.01 -15.60 13.46
CA ALA A 198 4.01 -16.42 14.15
C ALA A 198 2.76 -16.59 13.28
N LEU A 199 2.05 -17.71 13.51
CA LEU A 199 0.71 -17.93 13.02
C LEU A 199 -0.25 -17.64 14.18
N LEU A 200 -1.00 -16.56 14.08
CA LEU A 200 -1.97 -16.17 15.10
C LEU A 200 -3.37 -16.62 14.67
N PRO A 201 -4.11 -17.36 15.50
CA PRO A 201 -5.51 -17.63 15.21
C PRO A 201 -6.29 -16.31 15.25
N LYS A 202 -7.21 -16.11 14.30
CA LYS A 202 -8.06 -14.92 14.23
C LYS A 202 -8.87 -14.71 15.51
N SER A 203 -9.22 -15.79 16.21
CA SER A 203 -9.90 -15.75 17.51
C SER A 203 -9.09 -15.13 18.65
N ALA A 204 -7.75 -15.08 18.54
CA ALA A 204 -6.89 -14.40 19.50
C ALA A 204 -6.75 -12.89 19.21
N MET A 205 -7.27 -12.40 18.09
CA MET A 205 -7.20 -10.99 17.71
C MET A 205 -8.34 -10.20 18.32
N ARG A 206 -8.04 -8.99 18.80
CA ARG A 206 -9.02 -8.04 19.31
C ARG A 206 -9.06 -6.81 18.43
N THR A 207 -10.24 -6.49 17.91
CA THR A 207 -10.47 -5.21 17.25
C THR A 207 -10.71 -4.15 18.32
N VAL A 208 -9.80 -3.18 18.40
CA VAL A 208 -9.95 -2.01 19.28
C VAL A 208 -10.24 -0.77 18.45
N ARG A 209 -11.22 0.03 18.85
CA ARG A 209 -11.38 1.39 18.30
C ARG A 209 -10.46 2.30 19.10
N ARG A 210 -9.49 2.92 18.42
CA ARG A 210 -8.64 3.95 19.02
C ARG A 210 -9.28 5.30 18.74
N TYR A 211 -9.64 6.02 19.80
CA TYR A 211 -10.11 7.40 19.70
C TYR A 211 -8.92 8.35 19.60
N GLU A 212 -9.13 9.56 19.09
CA GLU A 212 -8.07 10.57 18.88
C GLU A 212 -7.36 10.98 20.18
N ASP A 213 -7.95 10.70 21.34
CA ASP A 213 -7.39 10.90 22.69
C ASP A 213 -6.47 9.76 23.17
N GLY A 214 -6.26 8.72 22.35
CA GLY A 214 -5.41 7.57 22.69
C GLY A 214 -6.09 6.48 23.50
N GLY A 215 -7.37 6.62 23.84
CA GLY A 215 -8.15 5.58 24.50
C GLY A 215 -8.47 4.40 23.57
N THR A 216 -8.39 3.18 24.09
CA THR A 216 -8.85 1.96 23.39
C THR A 216 -10.01 1.32 24.15
N VAL A 217 -11.16 1.17 23.48
CA VAL A 217 -12.26 0.33 23.96
C VAL A 217 -12.37 -0.91 23.06
N PRO A 218 -12.70 -2.10 23.61
CA PRO A 218 -13.06 -3.26 22.80
C PRO A 218 -14.19 -2.88 21.85
N ALA A 219 -14.08 -3.24 20.57
CA ALA A 219 -15.20 -3.10 19.65
C ALA A 219 -16.28 -4.11 20.09
N ASP A 220 -17.28 -3.62 20.81
CA ASP A 220 -18.42 -4.41 21.25
C ASP A 220 -19.07 -5.07 20.01
N SER A 221 -19.01 -6.39 19.94
CA SER A 221 -19.78 -7.20 19.00
C SER A 221 -21.22 -7.20 19.49
N GLY A 222 -21.88 -6.06 19.32
CA GLY A 222 -23.28 -5.85 19.65
C GLY A 222 -24.14 -6.80 18.83
N GLY A 223 -24.67 -7.83 19.49
CA GLY A 223 -25.67 -8.71 18.93
C GLY A 223 -26.98 -7.98 18.66
N ARG A 224 -27.55 -8.24 17.49
CA ARG A 224 -28.96 -8.59 17.32
C ARG A 224 -29.15 -9.36 16.02
#